data_AF-A0A953AYI4-F1
#
_entry.id   AF-A0A953AYI4-F1
#
_cell.length_a   1.000
_cell.length_b   1.000
_cell.length_c   1.000
_cell.angle_alpha   90.00
_cell.angle_beta   90.00
_cell.angle_gamma   90.00
#
_symmetry.space_group_name_H-M   'P 1'
#
loop_
_entity.id
_entity.type
_entity.pdbx_description
1 polymer ?
#
loop_
_entity_poly.entity_id
_entity_poly.type
_entity_poly.pdbx_seq_one_letter_code
_entity_poly.pdbx_strand_id
1 'polypeptide(L)' 'AAIAPAGGVRGLREGVGLGAIAQPLRAALTGSTASPSIFEVMEVLGRKDTLRRLAAAASETVS' A
#
# COMPACT_ATOMS: atom_id res chain seq x y z
N ALA A 1 -17.88 -12.29 -5.11
CA ALA A 1 -17.54 -12.78 -3.75
C ALA A 1 -16.70 -11.71 -3.07
N ALA A 2 -17.30 -11.00 -2.11
CA ALA A 2 -16.63 -9.96 -1.35
C ALA A 2 -15.68 -10.61 -0.34
N ILE A 3 -14.38 -10.46 -0.54
CA ILE A 3 -13.37 -10.88 0.41
C ILE A 3 -13.09 -9.66 1.29
N ALA A 4 -13.70 -9.61 2.47
CA ALA A 4 -13.20 -8.80 3.58
C ALA A 4 -12.75 -9.78 4.67
N PRO A 5 -11.43 -9.88 4.94
CA PRO A 5 -11.04 -9.98 6.33
C PRO A 5 -9.67 -9.34 6.64
N ALA A 6 -9.63 -8.49 7.65
CA ALA A 6 -8.64 -8.50 8.74
C ALA A 6 -8.83 -7.21 9.56
N GLY A 7 -9.49 -7.36 10.70
CA GLY A 7 -9.50 -6.33 11.73
C GLY A 7 -8.08 -6.10 12.29
N GLY A 8 -7.83 -4.87 12.73
CA GLY A 8 -6.77 -4.57 13.70
C GLY A 8 -5.59 -3.76 13.18
N VAL A 9 -5.83 -2.51 12.76
CA VAL A 9 -4.87 -1.38 12.86
C VAL A 9 -5.66 -0.10 12.51
N ARG A 10 -6.27 0.55 13.51
CA ARG A 10 -6.91 1.87 13.35
C ARG A 10 -5.82 2.93 13.37
N GLY A 11 -5.54 3.51 12.21
CA GLY A 11 -4.46 4.48 12.08
C GLY A 11 -4.37 5.07 10.67
N LEU A 12 -5.47 5.63 10.17
CA LEU A 12 -5.46 6.68 9.16
C LEU A 12 -6.61 7.63 9.52
N ARG A 13 -6.47 8.93 9.23
CA ARG A 13 -7.45 9.98 9.61
C ARG A 13 -8.90 9.69 9.19
N GLU A 14 -9.10 8.76 8.26
CA GLU A 14 -10.39 8.39 7.66
C GLU A 14 -11.00 7.10 8.23
N GLY A 15 -10.40 6.50 9.28
CA GLY A 15 -10.91 5.25 9.88
C GLY A 15 -10.65 3.99 9.05
N VAL A 16 -9.91 4.11 7.94
CA VAL A 16 -9.48 2.99 7.11
C VAL A 16 -8.35 2.24 7.82
N GLY A 17 -8.54 0.93 7.98
CA GLY A 17 -7.53 0.07 8.59
C GLY A 17 -6.32 -0.08 7.67
N LEU A 18 -5.11 -0.05 8.22
CA LEU A 18 -3.87 -0.30 7.47
C LEU A 18 -3.93 -1.61 6.67
N GLY A 19 -4.65 -2.63 7.14
CA GLY A 19 -4.91 -3.87 6.40
C GLY A 19 -5.66 -3.67 5.08
N ALA A 20 -6.59 -2.71 5.01
CA ALA A 20 -7.33 -2.38 3.78
C ALA A 20 -6.45 -1.64 2.76
N ILE A 21 -5.45 -0.89 3.23
CA ILE A 21 -4.53 -0.11 2.39
C ILE A 21 -3.27 -0.92 2.04
N ALA A 22 -2.92 -1.93 2.83
CA ALA A 22 -1.67 -2.67 2.68
C ALA A 22 -1.57 -3.42 1.34
N GLN A 23 -2.67 -3.97 0.82
CA GLN A 23 -2.69 -4.63 -0.49
C GLN A 23 -2.47 -3.65 -1.66
N PRO A 24 -3.24 -2.56 -1.79
CA PRO A 24 -2.99 -1.58 -2.86
C PRO A 24 -1.62 -0.91 -2.74
N LEU A 25 -1.13 -0.69 -1.52
CA LEU A 25 0.21 -0.15 -1.29
C LEU A 25 1.32 -1.10 -1.77
N ARG A 26 1.17 -2.41 -1.52
CA ARG A 26 2.10 -3.44 -2.02
C ARG A 26 2.11 -3.51 -3.54
N ALA A 27 0.94 -3.46 -4.18
CA ALA A 27 0.83 -3.42 -5.63
C ALA A 27 1.52 -2.16 -6.20
N ALA A 28 1.29 -0.99 -5.62
CA ALA A 28 1.91 0.27 -6.04
C ALA A 28 3.44 0.30 -5.90
N LEU A 29 3.98 -0.33 -4.84
CA LEU A 29 5.42 -0.31 -4.59
C LEU A 29 6.18 -1.44 -5.28
N THR A 30 5.57 -2.61 -5.47
CA THR A 30 6.28 -3.82 -5.94
C THR A 30 5.75 -4.39 -7.26
N GLY A 31 4.58 -3.96 -7.72
CA GLY A 31 3.91 -4.56 -8.88
C GLY A 31 3.34 -5.96 -8.61
N SER A 32 3.38 -6.44 -7.35
CA SER A 32 2.89 -7.75 -6.94
C SER A 32 2.02 -7.65 -5.68
N THR A 33 1.02 -8.52 -5.56
CA THR A 33 0.20 -8.68 -4.34
C THR A 33 0.84 -9.64 -3.33
N ALA A 34 1.78 -10.48 -3.80
CA ALA A 34 2.68 -11.27 -2.98
C ALA A 34 4.00 -10.51 -2.85
N SER A 35 4.21 -9.88 -1.70
CA SER A 35 5.45 -9.18 -1.38
C SER A 35 5.85 -9.47 0.06
N PRO A 36 7.14 -9.29 0.40
CA PRO A 36 7.59 -9.16 1.79
C PRO A 36 6.84 -8.02 2.52
N SER A 37 7.15 -7.82 3.80
CA SER A 37 6.53 -6.75 4.59
C SER A 37 6.64 -5.41 3.84
N ILE A 38 5.54 -4.66 3.78
CA ILE A 38 5.52 -3.35 3.09
C ILE A 38 6.60 -2.40 3.64
N PHE A 39 6.93 -2.56 4.91
CA PHE A 39 7.98 -1.79 5.58
C PHE A 39 9.38 -2.15 5.07
N GLU A 40 9.67 -3.44 4.83
CA GLU A 40 10.95 -3.89 4.25
C GLU A 40 11.11 -3.34 2.83
N VAL A 41 10.04 -3.36 2.05
CA VAL A 41 10.03 -2.80 0.70
C VAL A 41 10.33 -1.29 0.73
N MET A 42 9.70 -0.55 1.64
CA MET A 42 9.95 0.89 1.80
C MET A 42 11.38 1.18 2.27
N GLU A 43 11.94 0.34 3.13
CA GLU A 43 13.31 0.46 3.62
C GLU A 43 14.33 0.21 2.50
N VAL A 44 14.13 -0.82 1.68
CA VAL A 44 15.00 -1.12 0.53
C VAL A 44 14.93 -0.04 -0.55
N LEU A 45 13.73 0.47 -0.84
CA LEU A 45 13.54 1.53 -1.84
C LEU A 45 14.08 2.89 -1.34
N GLY A 46 13.98 3.14 -0.05
CA GLY A 46 14.26 4.45 0.53
C GLY A 46 13.19 5.50 0.21
N ARG A 47 13.17 6.55 1.04
CA ARG A 47 12.10 7.56 1.06
C ARG A 47 11.79 8.20 -0.30
N LYS A 48 12.81 8.54 -1.09
CA LYS A 48 12.64 9.24 -2.38
C LYS A 48 11.90 8.37 -3.39
N ASP A 49 12.34 7.14 -3.57
CA ASP A 49 11.73 6.20 -4.52
C ASP A 49 10.34 5.75 -4.06
N THR A 50 10.15 5.52 -2.76
CA THR A 50 8.83 5.24 -2.20
C THR A 50 7.84 6.35 -2.53
N LEU A 51 8.19 7.61 -2.25
CA LEU A 51 7.30 8.75 -2.55
C LEU A 51 7.05 8.92 -4.04
N ARG A 52 8.06 8.70 -4.90
CA ARG A 52 7.87 8.75 -6.36
C ARG A 52 6.87 7.70 -6.84
N ARG A 53 6.99 6.46 -6.37
CA ARG A 53 6.07 5.36 -6.75
C ARG A 53 4.65 5.60 -6.23
N LEU A 54 4.52 6.11 -5.01
CA LEU A 54 3.21 6.48 -4.46
C LEU A 54 2.54 7.60 -5.25
N ALA A 55 3.30 8.64 -5.62
CA ALA A 55 2.77 9.72 -6.45
C ALA A 55 2.35 9.24 -7.84
N ALA A 56 3.13 8.34 -8.45
CA ALA A 56 2.77 7.72 -9.72
C ALA A 56 1.47 6.90 -9.60
N ALA A 57 1.36 6.02 -8.60
CA ALA A 57 0.17 5.20 -8.36
C ALA A 57 -1.08 6.04 -8.04
N ALA A 58 -0.93 7.15 -7.31
CA ALA A 58 -2.01 8.08 -7.04
C ALA A 58 -2.50 8.82 -8.30
N SER A 59 -1.60 9.12 -9.24
CA SER A 59 -1.96 9.72 -10.54
C SER A 59 -2.54 8.71 -11.54
N GLU A 60 -2.28 7.40 -11.37
CA GLU A 60 -2.74 6.35 -12.29
C GLU A 60 -4.18 5.86 -12.00
N THR A 61 -4.88 6.44 -11.02
CA THR A 61 -6.26 6.03 -10.65
C THR A 61 -7.34 6.59 -11.59
N VAL A 62 -6.98 6.96 -12.83
CA VAL A 62 -7.94 7.34 -13.87
C VAL A 62 -7.61 6.61 -15.17
N SER A 63 -8.23 5.45 -15.34
CA SER A 63 -8.95 5.09 -16.57
C SER A 63 -9.93 3.95 -16.32
#